data_AF-A0A7C6F4F2-F1
#
_entry.id   AF-A0A7C6F4F2-F1
#
_cell.length_a   1.000
_cell.length_b   1.000
_cell.length_c   1.000
_cell.angle_alpha   90.00
_cell.angle_beta   90.00
_cell.angle_gamma   90.00
#
_symmetry.space_group_name_H-M   'P 1'
#
loop_
_entity.id
_entity.type
_entity.pdbx_description
1 polymer ?
#
loop_
_entity_poly.entity_id
_entity_poly.type
_entity_poly.pdbx_seq_one_letter_code
_entity_poly.pdbx_strand_id
1 'polypeptide(L)'
;MIRRRETTMISRMLPILILTTALLAQIPPPPVDQVKAYLNLQDSQIQSLVQLQQQNMQAAQSLLGELAAKQQTLRDQLDRGSTDAAALGKLLLETETLRKRLSEIHTSYRTQALSLLTAEQRTKLATLEQALKLEAAVRQAMALGLLSPPEPTGMEGPGIRGFGRGVVPMRGPMMAPGAGAGMGSEAVPMRLRGPRGFPPPQQ
;
A
#
# COMPACT_ATOMS: atom_id res chain seq x y z
N MET A 1 57.00 36.08 -22.49
CA MET A 1 58.35 35.61 -22.08
C MET A 1 58.34 35.42 -20.56
N ILE A 2 58.65 34.21 -20.07
CA ILE A 2 59.16 33.87 -18.70
C ILE A 2 58.17 34.06 -17.51
N ARG A 3 57.48 33.02 -17.02
CA ARG A 3 57.84 32.02 -15.95
C ARG A 3 58.28 32.58 -14.58
N ARG A 4 57.52 32.26 -13.50
CA ARG A 4 57.94 31.47 -12.29
C ARG A 4 56.89 31.58 -11.15
N ARG A 5 56.31 30.44 -10.71
CA ARG A 5 56.53 29.64 -9.47
C ARG A 5 55.89 30.25 -8.21
N GLU A 6 54.76 29.70 -7.74
CA GLU A 6 54.60 28.59 -6.78
C GLU A 6 54.95 28.93 -5.32
N THR A 7 53.94 28.97 -4.44
CA THR A 7 53.99 28.45 -3.07
C THR A 7 52.58 28.13 -2.56
N THR A 8 52.31 26.83 -2.50
CA THR A 8 51.58 26.07 -1.49
C THR A 8 51.02 26.84 -0.28
N MET A 9 49.73 26.66 0.02
CA MET A 9 49.30 26.17 1.33
C MET A 9 47.99 25.38 1.23
N ILE A 10 48.11 24.15 1.70
CA ILE A 10 47.09 23.11 1.83
C ILE A 10 46.16 23.51 2.98
N SER A 11 44.90 23.84 2.68
CA SER A 11 43.84 23.84 3.70
C SER A 11 42.74 22.88 3.27
N ARG A 12 42.80 21.68 3.86
CA ARG A 12 41.80 20.63 3.75
C ARG A 12 40.53 21.09 4.46
N MET A 13 39.63 21.74 3.75
CA MET A 13 38.25 21.93 4.17
C MET A 13 37.41 20.80 3.57
N LEU A 14 37.04 19.88 4.47
CA LEU A 14 36.21 18.71 4.27
C LEU A 14 34.79 19.13 3.85
N PRO A 15 34.24 18.73 2.69
CA PRO A 15 32.81 18.86 2.46
C PRO A 15 32.09 17.74 3.21
N ILE A 16 31.39 18.08 4.30
CA ILE A 16 30.41 17.19 4.92
C ILE A 16 29.22 17.14 3.95
N LEU A 17 29.27 16.17 3.04
CA LEU A 17 28.17 15.76 2.19
C LEU A 17 27.17 14.99 3.08
N ILE A 18 26.20 15.70 3.66
CA ILE A 18 25.05 15.05 4.31
C ILE A 18 24.14 14.52 3.20
N LEU A 19 24.40 13.28 2.77
CA LEU A 19 23.53 12.53 1.89
C LEU A 19 22.36 12.00 2.73
N THR A 20 21.32 12.81 2.92
CA THR A 20 20.06 12.33 3.51
C THR A 20 19.37 11.40 2.51
N THR A 21 19.59 10.09 2.65
CA THR A 21 18.88 9.04 1.94
C THR A 21 17.44 8.97 2.45
N ALA A 22 16.52 9.63 1.74
CA ALA A 22 15.11 9.33 1.84
C ALA A 22 14.86 7.97 1.15
N LEU A 23 14.89 6.89 1.94
CA LEU A 23 14.29 5.61 1.57
C LEU A 23 12.77 5.79 1.58
N LEU A 24 12.22 6.45 0.56
CA LEU A 24 10.79 6.30 0.28
C LEU A 24 10.62 4.86 -0.22
N ALA A 25 9.90 4.05 0.55
CA ALA A 25 9.53 2.69 0.19
C ALA A 25 9.03 2.67 -1.26
N GLN A 26 9.82 2.10 -2.16
CA GLN A 26 9.45 1.97 -3.57
C GLN A 26 8.31 0.96 -3.61
N ILE A 27 7.09 1.43 -3.86
CA ILE A 27 5.96 0.57 -4.19
C ILE A 27 6.39 -0.21 -5.45
N PRO A 28 6.44 -1.56 -5.41
CA PRO A 28 6.87 -2.33 -6.55
C PRO A 28 5.99 -1.98 -7.76
N PRO A 29 6.57 -1.85 -8.97
CA PRO A 29 5.80 -1.53 -10.16
C PRO A 29 4.70 -2.60 -10.36
N PRO A 30 3.52 -2.20 -10.86
CA PRO A 30 2.44 -3.16 -11.09
C PRO A 30 2.88 -4.24 -12.10
N PRO A 31 2.42 -5.49 -11.94
CA PRO A 31 2.68 -6.52 -12.95
C PRO A 31 1.95 -6.16 -14.24
N VAL A 32 2.69 -5.90 -15.33
CA VAL A 32 2.13 -5.46 -16.62
C VAL A 32 2.18 -6.54 -17.71
N ASP A 33 2.76 -7.70 -17.44
CA ASP A 33 3.08 -8.71 -18.46
C ASP A 33 1.85 -9.22 -19.22
N GLN A 34 0.76 -9.51 -18.50
CA GLN A 34 -0.48 -10.00 -19.12
C GLN A 34 -1.14 -8.94 -20.00
N VAL A 35 -1.17 -7.69 -19.54
CA VAL A 35 -1.73 -6.57 -20.31
C VAL A 35 -0.85 -6.26 -21.52
N LYS A 36 0.47 -6.32 -21.36
CA LYS A 36 1.45 -6.18 -22.44
C LYS A 36 1.22 -7.24 -23.52
N ALA A 37 1.09 -8.51 -23.13
CA ALA A 37 0.85 -9.61 -24.06
C ALA A 37 -0.51 -9.47 -24.77
N TYR A 38 -1.58 -9.21 -24.02
CA TYR A 38 -2.94 -9.14 -24.56
C TYR A 38 -3.13 -7.96 -25.52
N LEU A 39 -2.67 -6.78 -25.12
CA LEU A 39 -2.76 -5.58 -25.96
C LEU A 39 -1.60 -5.48 -26.96
N ASN A 40 -0.63 -6.39 -26.94
CA ASN A 40 0.59 -6.30 -27.75
C ASN A 40 1.27 -4.93 -27.60
N LEU A 41 1.52 -4.52 -26.35
CA LEU A 41 2.15 -3.22 -26.03
C LEU A 41 3.66 -3.28 -26.29
N GLN A 42 4.17 -2.24 -26.94
CA GLN A 42 5.61 -2.04 -27.08
C GLN A 42 6.23 -1.65 -25.74
N ASP A 43 7.52 -1.95 -25.56
CA ASP A 43 8.26 -1.57 -24.35
C ASP A 43 8.25 -0.05 -24.10
N SER A 44 8.32 0.74 -25.18
CA SER A 44 8.19 2.20 -25.12
C SER A 44 6.82 2.65 -24.61
N GLN A 45 5.74 1.98 -25.02
CA GLN A 45 4.39 2.26 -24.55
C GLN A 45 4.25 1.91 -23.07
N ILE A 46 4.79 0.76 -22.63
CA ILE A 46 4.82 0.36 -21.22
C ILE A 46 5.57 1.39 -20.37
N GLN A 47 6.76 1.81 -20.79
CA GLN A 47 7.53 2.83 -20.08
C GLN A 47 6.75 4.14 -19.94
N SER A 48 6.10 4.58 -21.01
CA SER A 48 5.28 5.80 -21.02
C SER A 48 4.08 5.68 -20.08
N LEU A 49 3.38 4.53 -20.09
CA LEU A 49 2.25 4.27 -19.19
C LEU A 49 2.67 4.23 -17.72
N VAL A 50 3.80 3.60 -17.40
CA VAL A 50 4.33 3.55 -16.03
C VAL A 50 4.72 4.94 -15.53
N GLN A 51 5.40 5.74 -16.36
CA GLN A 51 5.75 7.12 -16.01
C GLN A 51 4.49 7.96 -15.77
N LEU A 52 3.51 7.84 -16.66
CA LEU A 52 2.23 8.55 -16.55
C LEU A 52 1.47 8.13 -15.27
N GLN A 53 1.52 6.86 -14.90
CA GLN A 53 0.93 6.36 -13.65
C GLN A 53 1.62 6.97 -12.42
N GLN A 54 2.95 7.04 -12.42
CA GLN A 54 3.71 7.65 -11.32
C GLN A 54 3.37 9.14 -11.16
N GLN A 55 3.27 9.87 -12.26
CA GLN A 55 2.85 11.28 -12.25
C GLN A 55 1.43 11.44 -11.71
N ASN A 56 0.49 10.58 -12.13
CA ASN A 56 -0.88 10.59 -11.60
C ASN A 56 -0.91 10.33 -10.10
N MET A 57 -0.12 9.37 -9.59
CA MET A 57 -0.01 9.12 -8.15
C MET A 57 0.55 10.32 -7.39
N GLN A 58 1.61 10.94 -7.91
CA GLN A 58 2.21 12.14 -7.30
C GLN A 58 1.22 13.31 -7.28
N ALA A 59 0.50 13.54 -8.37
CA ALA A 59 -0.52 14.59 -8.47
C ALA A 59 -1.70 14.37 -7.51
N ALA A 60 -2.07 13.12 -7.26
CA ALA A 60 -3.16 12.77 -6.35
C ALA A 60 -2.76 12.74 -4.87
N GLN A 61 -1.47 12.58 -4.55
CA GLN A 61 -1.00 12.24 -3.21
C GLN A 61 -1.41 13.27 -2.14
N SER A 62 -1.21 14.56 -2.40
CA SER A 62 -1.58 15.63 -1.46
C SER A 62 -3.09 15.71 -1.26
N LEU A 63 -3.86 15.67 -2.36
CA LEU A 63 -5.32 15.72 -2.34
C LEU A 63 -5.93 14.54 -1.57
N LEU A 64 -5.35 13.34 -1.72
CA LEU A 64 -5.77 12.16 -0.95
C LEU A 64 -5.51 12.35 0.55
N GLY A 65 -4.35 12.91 0.92
CA GLY A 65 -4.04 13.25 2.31
C GLY A 65 -5.02 14.26 2.90
N GLU A 66 -5.30 15.34 2.16
CA GLU A 66 -6.28 16.36 2.57
C GLU A 66 -7.70 15.79 2.69
N LEU A 67 -8.10 14.93 1.75
CA LEU A 67 -9.40 14.29 1.75
C LEU A 67 -9.56 13.39 2.98
N ALA A 68 -8.55 12.57 3.28
CA ALA A 68 -8.56 11.70 4.45
C ALA A 68 -8.64 12.51 5.76
N ALA A 69 -7.87 13.60 5.87
CA ALA A 69 -7.91 14.48 7.03
C ALA A 69 -9.30 15.12 7.23
N LYS A 70 -9.91 15.66 6.16
CA LYS A 70 -11.26 16.25 6.24
C LYS A 70 -12.33 15.23 6.58
N GLN A 71 -12.25 14.02 6.02
CA GLN A 71 -13.16 12.92 6.36
C GLN A 71 -13.01 12.46 7.81
N GLN A 72 -11.80 12.49 8.36
CA GLN A 72 -11.60 12.23 9.79
C GLN A 72 -12.23 13.33 10.64
N THR A 73 -11.98 14.60 10.33
CA THR A 73 -12.58 15.74 11.05
C THR A 73 -14.11 15.70 11.02
N LEU A 74 -14.70 15.37 9.86
CA LEU A 74 -16.15 15.24 9.72
C LEU A 74 -16.69 14.14 10.65
N ARG A 75 -16.06 12.96 10.66
CA ARG A 75 -16.45 11.84 11.55
C ARG A 75 -16.34 12.24 13.02
N ASP A 76 -15.21 12.82 13.41
CA ASP A 76 -14.96 13.32 14.76
C ASP A 76 -16.02 14.33 15.24
N GLN A 77 -16.46 15.25 14.36
CA GLN A 77 -17.49 16.24 14.71
C GLN A 77 -18.87 15.59 14.88
N LEU A 78 -19.21 14.62 14.04
CA LEU A 78 -20.47 13.89 14.14
C LEU A 78 -20.50 13.00 15.39
N ASP A 79 -19.40 12.31 15.70
CA ASP A 79 -19.28 11.43 16.88
C ASP A 79 -19.37 12.21 18.20
N ARG A 80 -18.87 13.45 18.22
CA ARG A 80 -18.98 14.37 19.37
C ARG A 80 -20.36 15.04 19.48
N GLY A 81 -21.29 14.75 18.57
CA GLY A 81 -22.63 15.34 18.57
C GLY A 81 -22.64 16.82 18.21
N SER A 82 -21.75 17.27 17.31
CA SER A 82 -21.70 18.67 16.87
C SER A 82 -23.05 19.13 16.35
N THR A 83 -23.52 20.28 16.84
CA THR A 83 -24.73 20.97 16.39
C THR A 83 -24.44 22.11 15.42
N ASP A 84 -23.16 22.33 15.08
CA ASP A 84 -22.75 23.38 14.14
C ASP A 84 -22.91 22.91 12.69
N ALA A 85 -24.12 23.13 12.17
CA ALA A 85 -24.47 22.80 10.79
C ALA A 85 -23.64 23.58 9.75
N ALA A 86 -23.19 24.81 10.07
CA ALA A 86 -22.40 25.61 9.15
C ALA A 86 -20.99 25.03 8.97
N ALA A 87 -20.35 24.63 10.07
CA ALA A 87 -19.05 23.96 10.02
C ALA A 87 -19.11 22.62 9.28
N LEU A 88 -20.14 21.80 9.55
CA LEU A 88 -20.35 20.53 8.86
C LEU A 88 -20.60 20.72 7.35
N GLY A 89 -21.45 21.70 6.98
CA GLY A 89 -21.72 22.03 5.59
C GLY A 89 -20.47 22.46 4.83
N LYS A 90 -19.61 23.27 5.45
CA LYS A 90 -18.32 23.67 4.87
C LYS A 90 -17.41 22.47 4.62
N LEU A 91 -17.26 21.57 5.59
CA LEU A 91 -16.43 20.36 5.44
C LEU A 91 -16.92 19.46 4.29
N LEU A 92 -18.24 19.32 4.14
CA LEU A 92 -18.84 18.54 3.05
C LEU A 92 -18.52 19.16 1.67
N LEU A 93 -18.68 20.48 1.52
CA LEU A 93 -18.38 21.18 0.27
C LEU A 93 -16.88 21.10 -0.10
N GLU A 94 -16.00 21.25 0.88
CA GLU A 94 -14.55 21.11 0.67
C GLU A 94 -14.17 19.67 0.27
N THR A 95 -14.76 18.66 0.92
CA THR A 95 -14.57 17.24 0.58
C THR A 95 -15.03 16.97 -0.86
N GLU A 96 -16.17 17.52 -1.26
CA GLU A 96 -16.68 17.36 -2.62
C GLU A 96 -15.78 18.02 -3.67
N THR A 97 -15.22 19.20 -3.35
CA THR A 97 -14.25 19.87 -4.23
C THR A 97 -12.98 19.03 -4.41
N LEU A 98 -12.45 18.43 -3.34
CA LEU A 98 -11.30 17.53 -3.41
C LEU A 98 -11.60 16.28 -4.26
N ARG A 99 -12.79 15.68 -4.10
CA ARG A 99 -13.23 14.54 -4.92
C ARG A 99 -13.31 14.88 -6.40
N LYS A 100 -13.84 16.05 -6.74
CA LYS A 100 -13.89 16.54 -8.14
C LYS A 100 -12.51 16.70 -8.72
N ARG A 101 -11.58 17.34 -8.00
CA ARG A 101 -10.18 17.48 -8.44
C ARG A 101 -9.48 16.14 -8.66
N LEU A 102 -9.70 15.17 -7.76
CA LEU A 102 -9.19 13.80 -7.93
C LEU A 102 -9.78 13.13 -9.18
N SER A 103 -11.08 13.28 -9.40
CA SER A 103 -11.75 12.76 -10.61
C SER A 103 -11.18 13.38 -11.89
N GLU A 104 -10.91 14.68 -11.90
CA GLU A 104 -10.28 15.39 -13.02
C GLU A 104 -8.87 14.86 -13.31
N ILE A 105 -8.06 14.65 -12.26
CA ILE A 105 -6.72 14.05 -12.38
C ILE A 105 -6.82 12.65 -13.02
N HIS A 106 -7.71 11.80 -12.52
CA HIS A 106 -7.90 10.45 -13.06
C HIS A 106 -8.43 10.46 -14.50
N THR A 107 -9.34 11.36 -14.83
CA THR A 107 -9.89 11.51 -16.18
C THR A 107 -8.82 11.98 -17.17
N SER A 108 -8.00 12.94 -16.76
CA SER A 108 -6.85 13.42 -17.54
C SER A 108 -5.82 12.30 -17.76
N TYR A 109 -5.45 11.59 -16.69
CA TYR A 109 -4.58 10.42 -16.77
C TYR A 109 -5.11 9.38 -17.75
N ARG A 110 -6.40 9.00 -17.64
CA ARG A 110 -7.03 8.02 -18.53
C ARG A 110 -6.99 8.48 -19.99
N THR A 111 -7.27 9.74 -20.24
CA THR A 111 -7.24 10.32 -21.59
C THR A 111 -5.84 10.26 -22.20
N GLN A 112 -4.82 10.62 -21.43
CA GLN A 112 -3.42 10.55 -21.83
C GLN A 112 -2.96 9.09 -22.03
N ALA A 113 -3.38 8.15 -21.18
CA ALA A 113 -3.05 6.74 -21.34
C ALA A 113 -3.65 6.16 -22.63
N LEU A 114 -4.89 6.52 -22.97
CA LEU A 114 -5.57 6.06 -24.18
C LEU A 114 -4.98 6.64 -25.48
N SER A 115 -4.36 7.82 -25.42
CA SER A 115 -3.69 8.42 -26.58
C SER A 115 -2.36 7.73 -26.91
N LEU A 116 -1.74 7.05 -25.93
CA LEU A 116 -0.55 6.22 -26.15
C LEU A 116 -0.85 4.90 -26.87
N LEU A 117 -2.12 4.50 -26.96
CA LEU A 117 -2.55 3.26 -27.60
C LEU A 117 -2.85 3.47 -29.09
N THR A 118 -2.66 2.44 -29.90
CA THR A 118 -3.13 2.41 -31.29
C THR A 118 -4.66 2.18 -31.34
N ALA A 119 -5.26 2.38 -32.52
CA ALA A 119 -6.68 2.08 -32.71
C ALA A 119 -7.00 0.60 -32.43
N GLU A 120 -6.15 -0.31 -32.92
CA GLU A 120 -6.29 -1.75 -32.66
C GLU A 120 -6.19 -2.09 -31.17
N GLN A 121 -5.23 -1.49 -30.47
CA GLN A 121 -5.06 -1.68 -29.02
C GLN A 121 -6.26 -1.19 -28.22
N ARG A 122 -6.86 -0.05 -28.60
CA ARG A 122 -8.10 0.44 -27.99
C ARG A 122 -9.28 -0.49 -28.24
N THR A 123 -9.37 -1.10 -29.43
CA THR A 123 -10.40 -2.12 -29.71
C THR A 123 -10.25 -3.34 -28.79
N LYS A 124 -9.02 -3.84 -28.59
CA LYS A 124 -8.76 -4.94 -27.64
C LYS A 124 -9.07 -4.53 -26.19
N LEU A 125 -8.73 -3.30 -25.81
CA LEU A 125 -9.07 -2.78 -24.49
C LEU A 125 -10.59 -2.75 -24.24
N ALA A 126 -11.39 -2.42 -25.25
CA ALA A 126 -12.85 -2.47 -25.13
C ALA A 126 -13.39 -3.87 -24.79
N THR A 127 -12.71 -4.94 -25.23
CA THR A 127 -13.05 -6.32 -24.83
C THR A 127 -12.79 -6.55 -23.35
N LEU A 128 -11.68 -6.04 -22.80
CA LEU A 128 -11.42 -6.09 -21.36
C LEU A 128 -12.47 -5.30 -20.57
N GLU A 129 -12.91 -4.14 -21.08
CA GLU A 129 -13.97 -3.35 -20.47
C GLU A 129 -15.32 -4.06 -20.48
N GLN A 130 -15.63 -4.83 -21.54
CA GLN A 130 -16.81 -5.67 -21.58
C GLN A 130 -16.71 -6.83 -20.58
N ALA A 131 -15.55 -7.48 -20.48
CA ALA A 131 -15.32 -8.54 -19.49
C ALA A 131 -15.46 -8.04 -18.06
N LEU A 132 -14.99 -6.82 -17.76
CA LEU A 132 -15.14 -6.19 -16.45
C LEU A 132 -16.63 -6.06 -16.04
N LYS A 133 -17.52 -5.77 -16.99
CA LYS A 133 -18.98 -5.68 -16.71
C LYS A 133 -19.59 -7.01 -16.26
N LEU A 134 -18.95 -8.13 -16.61
CA LEU A 134 -19.41 -9.47 -16.24
C LEU A 134 -18.88 -9.93 -14.88
N GLU A 135 -18.03 -9.14 -14.20
CA GLU A 135 -17.35 -9.55 -12.97
C GLU A 135 -18.33 -10.06 -11.89
N ALA A 136 -19.47 -9.40 -11.70
CA ALA A 136 -20.48 -9.83 -10.74
C ALA A 136 -21.08 -11.20 -11.10
N ALA A 137 -21.41 -11.42 -12.37
CA ALA A 137 -21.94 -12.70 -12.86
C ALA A 137 -20.88 -13.81 -12.78
N VAL A 138 -19.62 -13.51 -13.13
CA VAL A 138 -18.50 -14.44 -13.01
C VAL A 138 -18.30 -14.85 -11.54
N ARG A 139 -18.36 -13.91 -10.59
CA ARG A 139 -18.30 -14.21 -9.15
C ARG A 139 -19.43 -15.14 -8.70
N GLN A 140 -20.65 -14.90 -9.15
CA GLN A 140 -21.79 -15.77 -8.85
C GLN A 140 -21.62 -17.17 -9.45
N ALA A 141 -21.19 -17.25 -10.71
CA ALA A 141 -20.92 -18.52 -11.38
C ALA A 141 -19.80 -19.33 -10.68
N MET A 142 -18.73 -18.67 -10.20
CA MET A 142 -17.71 -19.32 -9.37
C MET A 142 -18.27 -19.80 -8.03
N ALA A 143 -19.10 -18.99 -7.35
CA ALA A 143 -19.73 -19.38 -6.08
C ALA A 143 -20.65 -20.60 -6.23
N LEU A 144 -21.26 -20.76 -7.40
CA LEU A 144 -22.07 -21.93 -7.77
C LEU A 144 -21.25 -23.10 -8.31
N GLY A 145 -19.91 -22.97 -8.39
CA GLY A 145 -19.02 -24.01 -8.92
C GLY A 145 -19.11 -24.21 -10.44
N LEU A 146 -19.73 -23.28 -11.18
CA LEU A 146 -19.86 -23.35 -12.64
C LEU A 146 -18.58 -22.91 -13.35
N LEU A 147 -17.74 -22.12 -12.68
CA LEU A 147 -16.45 -21.65 -13.17
C LEU A 147 -15.37 -21.95 -12.13
N SER A 148 -14.18 -22.32 -12.61
CA SER A 148 -13.00 -22.44 -11.77
C SER A 148 -12.27 -21.09 -11.69
N PRO A 149 -11.72 -20.71 -10.53
CA PRO A 149 -10.89 -19.51 -10.43
C PRO A 149 -9.67 -19.64 -11.37
N PRO A 150 -9.21 -18.53 -11.97
CA PRO A 150 -8.03 -18.57 -12.82
C PRO A 150 -6.83 -19.08 -12.00
N GLU A 151 -6.07 -20.01 -12.56
CA GLU A 151 -4.84 -20.49 -11.92
C GLU A 151 -3.91 -19.30 -11.67
N PRO A 152 -3.34 -19.16 -10.46
CA PRO A 152 -2.38 -18.10 -10.19
C PRO A 152 -1.15 -18.32 -11.05
N THR A 153 -1.10 -17.62 -12.18
CA THR A 153 0.06 -17.54 -13.06
C THR A 153 1.15 -16.77 -12.31
N GLY A 154 2.06 -17.48 -11.64
CA GLY A 154 3.19 -16.88 -10.94
C GLY A 154 3.66 -17.55 -9.64
N MET A 155 3.10 -18.69 -9.22
CA MET A 155 3.67 -19.45 -8.09
C MET A 155 4.46 -20.68 -8.55
N GLU A 156 5.58 -20.46 -9.24
CA GLU A 156 6.70 -21.41 -9.21
C GLU A 156 7.57 -21.10 -7.98
N GLY A 157 6.99 -21.30 -6.80
CA GLY A 157 7.71 -21.32 -5.53
C GLY A 157 7.85 -22.77 -5.08
N PRO A 158 9.06 -23.28 -4.76
CA PRO A 158 9.22 -24.62 -4.21
C PRO A 158 8.51 -24.76 -2.87
N GLY A 159 7.28 -25.29 -2.92
CA GLY A 159 6.58 -25.93 -1.81
C GLY A 159 5.96 -25.00 -0.78
N ILE A 160 4.68 -24.67 -0.97
CA ILE A 160 3.68 -24.79 0.12
C ILE A 160 2.42 -25.40 -0.49
N ARG A 161 2.27 -26.71 -0.30
CA ARG A 161 1.00 -27.39 -0.50
C ARG A 161 -0.01 -26.79 0.47
N GLY A 162 -1.11 -26.29 -0.10
CA GLY A 162 -2.48 -26.46 0.33
C GLY A 162 -2.78 -26.56 1.83
N PHE A 163 -3.71 -25.69 2.24
CA PHE A 163 -4.66 -25.90 3.32
C PHE A 163 -5.30 -27.30 3.20
N GLY A 164 -4.63 -28.29 3.77
CA GLY A 164 -5.04 -29.68 3.84
C GLY A 164 -4.81 -30.15 5.27
N ARG A 165 -5.88 -30.11 6.06
CA ARG A 165 -5.99 -30.69 7.39
C ARG A 165 -5.64 -32.19 7.30
N GLY A 166 -4.40 -32.54 7.59
CA GLY A 166 -3.88 -33.90 7.47
C GLY A 166 -2.85 -34.18 8.55
N VAL A 167 -3.21 -35.10 9.43
CA VAL A 167 -2.49 -35.56 10.63
C VAL A 167 -1.05 -35.96 10.28
N VAL A 168 -0.05 -35.32 10.90
CA VAL A 168 1.34 -35.82 10.88
C VAL A 168 1.55 -36.64 12.15
N PRO A 169 1.91 -37.94 12.07
CA PRO A 169 2.21 -38.72 13.25
C PRO A 169 3.53 -38.26 13.87
N MET A 170 3.49 -38.06 15.18
CA MET A 170 4.65 -37.86 16.07
C MET A 170 5.79 -38.83 15.73
N ARG A 171 6.98 -38.31 15.40
CA ARG A 171 8.19 -39.12 15.33
C ARG A 171 9.44 -38.33 15.74
N GLY A 172 9.78 -38.47 17.02
CA GLY A 172 11.16 -38.42 17.55
C GLY A 172 11.41 -37.42 18.69
N PRO A 173 12.42 -37.65 19.56
CA PRO A 173 12.91 -38.91 20.11
C PRO A 173 12.82 -38.95 21.67
N MET A 174 12.94 -40.15 22.23
CA MET A 174 12.94 -40.43 23.67
C MET A 174 13.98 -39.59 24.44
N MET A 175 13.55 -38.94 25.54
CA MET A 175 14.43 -38.49 26.60
C MET A 175 14.82 -39.67 27.49
N ALA A 176 16.12 -39.88 27.65
CA ALA A 176 16.68 -40.81 28.63
C ALA A 176 16.52 -40.27 30.06
N PRO A 177 16.35 -41.13 31.08
CA PRO A 177 16.19 -40.73 32.47
C PRO A 177 17.56 -40.60 33.15
N GLY A 178 17.82 -39.49 33.85
CA GLY A 178 19.02 -39.42 34.70
C GLY A 178 19.36 -38.05 35.28
N ALA A 179 19.07 -37.93 36.58
CA ALA A 179 19.90 -37.31 37.62
C ALA A 179 20.02 -35.77 37.77
N GLY A 180 19.74 -35.32 39.02
CA GLY A 180 20.10 -34.01 39.61
C GLY A 180 18.87 -33.11 39.82
N ALA A 181 18.14 -33.07 40.95
CA ALA A 181 18.52 -32.91 42.36
C ALA A 181 19.34 -31.63 42.65
N GLY A 182 18.68 -30.63 43.26
CA GLY A 182 19.29 -29.41 43.82
C GLY A 182 18.53 -28.13 43.40
N MET A 183 17.50 -27.63 44.08
CA MET A 183 17.49 -26.93 45.38
C MET A 183 17.93 -25.45 45.28
N GLY A 184 17.07 -24.54 45.76
CA GLY A 184 17.36 -23.12 46.00
C GLY A 184 16.44 -22.17 45.24
N SER A 185 15.26 -21.84 45.74
CA SER A 185 15.00 -20.66 46.58
C SER A 185 15.38 -19.33 45.90
N GLU A 186 14.42 -18.67 45.24
CA GLU A 186 14.19 -17.25 45.49
C GLU A 186 12.82 -16.82 44.95
N ALA A 187 11.98 -16.43 45.90
CA ALA A 187 10.69 -15.82 45.68
C ALA A 187 10.88 -14.37 45.27
N VAL A 188 10.31 -13.97 44.14
CA VAL A 188 10.11 -12.55 43.81
C VAL A 188 8.61 -12.25 43.94
N PRO A 189 8.22 -11.33 44.85
CA PRO A 189 6.82 -11.15 45.20
C PRO A 189 6.03 -10.37 44.15
N MET A 190 4.82 -10.88 43.88
CA MET A 190 3.71 -10.17 43.24
C MET A 190 3.48 -8.82 43.91
N ARG A 191 3.57 -7.73 43.14
CA ARG A 191 3.09 -6.42 43.57
C ARG A 191 1.58 -6.35 43.44
N LEU A 192 0.94 -6.05 44.57
CA LEU A 192 -0.49 -5.81 44.74
C LEU A 192 -1.01 -4.76 43.76
N ARG A 193 -2.04 -5.15 43.01
CA ARG A 193 -2.99 -4.28 42.32
C ARG A 193 -3.97 -3.73 43.38
N GLY A 194 -3.75 -2.49 43.82
CA GLY A 194 -4.71 -1.77 44.66
C GLY A 194 -5.92 -1.27 43.86
N PRO A 195 -7.15 -1.31 44.40
CA PRO A 195 -8.33 -0.69 43.80
C PRO A 195 -8.64 0.69 44.44
N ARG A 196 -9.50 1.47 43.75
CA ARG A 196 -10.21 2.72 44.15
C ARG A 196 -9.62 4.01 43.54
N GLY A 197 -10.41 4.96 43.05
CA GLY A 197 -11.86 5.13 43.15
C GLY A 197 -12.44 6.12 42.13
N PHE A 198 -13.74 6.00 41.92
CA PHE A 198 -14.60 6.93 41.19
C PHE A 198 -14.92 8.16 42.05
N PRO A 199 -14.95 9.39 41.49
CA PRO A 199 -15.67 10.51 42.09
C PRO A 199 -17.16 10.52 41.66
N PRO A 200 -18.10 10.89 42.54
CA PRO A 200 -19.51 11.09 42.16
C PRO A 200 -19.74 12.47 41.49
N PRO A 201 -20.82 12.63 40.72
CA PRO A 201 -21.17 13.90 40.09
C PRO A 201 -21.74 14.88 41.11
N GLN A 202 -21.33 16.16 41.02
CA GLN A 202 -21.97 17.25 41.72
C GLN A 202 -23.23 17.69 40.95
N GLN A 203 -24.27 18.02 41.73
CA GLN A 203 -25.52 18.64 41.27
C GLN A 203 -25.30 20.13 40.96
#